data_AF-A0A5C4R3E7-F1
#
_entry.id   AF-A0A5C4R3E7-F1
#
_cell.length_a   1.000
_cell.length_b   1.000
_cell.length_c   1.000
_cell.angle_alpha   90.00
_cell.angle_beta   90.00
_cell.angle_gamma   90.00
#
_symmetry.space_group_name_H-M   'P 1'
#
loop_
_entity.id
_entity.type
_entity.pdbx_description
1 polymer ?
#
loop_
_entity_poly.entity_id
_entity_poly.type
_entity_poly.pdbx_seq_one_letter_code
_entity_poly.pdbx_strand_id
1 'polypeptide(L)'
;MMDKIWGQACAELEQSVGPNNYNHWIKPLRLMAIDDGAARFVSPTRFISDWVGRHFAKDIMAVLTRHGAPVERLRFDVGSAAARPSAQATAPAGQPAEAPTTR
;
A
#
# COMPACT_ATOMS: atom_id res chain seq x y z
N MET A 1 13.34 11.87 10.11
CA MET A 1 12.05 11.94 10.83
C MET A 1 11.09 10.84 10.40
N MET A 2 10.82 10.69 9.09
CA MET A 2 10.01 9.59 8.55
C MET A 2 10.48 8.20 8.97
N ASP A 3 11.79 7.93 8.91
CA ASP A 3 12.35 6.62 9.29
C ASP A 3 12.03 6.26 10.75
N LYS A 4 12.03 7.28 11.63
CA LYS A 4 11.64 7.12 13.04
C LYS A 4 10.14 6.82 13.19
N ILE A 5 9.27 7.56 12.48
CA ILE A 5 7.81 7.35 12.49
C ILE A 5 7.48 5.94 11.99
N TRP A 6 8.10 5.52 10.88
CA TRP A 6 7.89 4.18 10.32
C TRP A 6 8.43 3.08 11.23
N GLY A 7 9.59 3.28 11.85
CA GLY A 7 10.13 2.33 12.83
C GLY A 7 9.22 2.14 14.04
N GLN A 8 8.67 3.23 14.58
CA GLN A 8 7.68 3.17 15.66
C GLN A 8 6.37 2.51 15.19
N ALA A 9 5.90 2.87 14.00
CA ALA A 9 4.72 2.29 13.40
C ALA A 9 4.85 0.78 13.17
N CYS A 10 6.01 0.31 12.71
CA CYS A 10 6.29 -1.11 12.55
C CYS A 10 6.19 -1.87 13.87
N ALA A 11 6.71 -1.30 14.97
CA ALA A 11 6.63 -1.93 16.28
C ALA A 11 5.18 -2.04 16.80
N GLU A 12 4.34 -1.03 16.55
CA GLU A 12 2.91 -1.07 16.90
C GLU A 12 2.14 -2.02 15.97
N LEU A 13 2.42 -2.00 14.67
CA LEU A 13 1.81 -2.89 13.69
C LEU A 13 2.15 -4.36 13.98
N GLU A 14 3.39 -4.69 14.33
CA GLU A 14 3.77 -6.07 14.68
C GLU A 14 2.94 -6.62 15.85
N GLN A 15 2.65 -5.79 16.86
CA GLN A 15 1.81 -6.15 17.99
C GLN A 15 0.32 -6.24 17.60
N SER A 16 -0.14 -5.39 16.69
CA SER A 16 -1.55 -5.29 16.31
C SER A 16 -1.97 -6.36 15.29
N VAL A 17 -1.21 -6.54 14.20
CA VAL A 17 -1.50 -7.53 13.14
C VAL A 17 -0.91 -8.91 13.44
N GLY A 18 0.01 -8.99 14.39
CA GLY A 18 0.75 -10.18 14.77
C GLY A 18 2.03 -10.40 13.95
N PRO A 19 3.05 -11.05 14.53
CA PRO A 19 4.39 -11.14 13.95
C PRO A 19 4.42 -11.89 12.61
N ASN A 20 3.56 -12.89 12.42
CA ASN A 20 3.51 -13.65 11.17
C ASN A 20 2.99 -12.79 10.01
N ASN A 21 1.91 -12.03 10.22
CA ASN A 21 1.37 -11.12 9.20
C ASN A 21 2.34 -9.96 8.93
N TYR A 22 2.94 -9.42 10.00
CA TYR A 22 3.92 -8.35 9.88
C TYR A 22 5.10 -8.77 9.00
N ASN A 23 5.74 -9.92 9.27
CA ASN A 23 6.89 -10.39 8.50
C ASN A 23 6.57 -10.62 7.01
N HIS A 24 5.35 -11.05 6.70
CA HIS A 24 4.95 -11.41 5.33
C HIS A 24 4.46 -10.22 4.51
N TRP A 25 3.74 -9.28 5.14
CA TRP A 25 3.00 -8.22 4.44
C TRP A 25 3.51 -6.81 4.71
N ILE A 26 3.92 -6.51 5.95
CA ILE A 26 4.26 -5.15 6.37
C ILE A 26 5.77 -4.89 6.27
N LYS A 27 6.59 -5.82 6.80
CA LYS A 27 8.06 -5.76 6.76
C LYS A 27 8.67 -5.54 5.36
N PRO A 28 8.18 -6.15 4.27
CA PRO A 28 8.72 -5.89 2.94
C PRO A 28 8.38 -4.49 2.40
N LEU A 29 7.49 -3.73 3.04
CA LEU A 29 7.14 -2.38 2.62
C LEU A 29 8.18 -1.38 3.10
N ARG A 30 8.46 -0.40 2.27
CA ARG A 30 9.34 0.72 2.60
C ARG A 30 8.60 2.04 2.45
N LEU A 31 8.49 2.81 3.54
CA LEU A 31 7.94 4.16 3.48
C LEU A 31 8.93 5.08 2.73
N MET A 32 8.47 5.69 1.63
CA MET A 32 9.24 6.62 0.80
C MET A 32 9.01 8.08 1.18
N ALA A 33 7.74 8.46 1.33
CA ALA A 33 7.36 9.83 1.60
C ALA A 33 5.96 9.85 2.23
N ILE A 34 5.68 10.91 2.99
CA ILE A 34 4.32 11.27 3.39
C ILE A 34 4.15 12.72 2.94
N ASP A 35 3.19 12.94 2.04
CA ASP A 35 2.94 14.24 1.43
C ASP A 35 1.44 14.36 1.14
N ASP A 36 0.87 15.54 1.36
CA ASP A 36 -0.54 15.85 1.08
C ASP A 36 -1.54 14.81 1.68
N GLY A 37 -1.29 14.40 2.93
CA GLY A 37 -2.10 13.37 3.61
C GLY A 37 -1.97 11.96 3.02
N ALA A 38 -1.01 11.72 2.12
CA ALA A 38 -0.78 10.42 1.48
C ALA A 38 0.58 9.83 1.84
N ALA A 39 0.59 8.62 2.39
CA ALA A 39 1.82 7.86 2.63
C ALA A 39 2.17 7.00 1.40
N ARG A 40 3.35 7.22 0.83
CA ARG A 40 3.90 6.48 -0.31
C ARG A 40 4.78 5.35 0.18
N PHE A 41 4.41 4.14 -0.17
CA PHE A 41 5.15 2.91 0.12
C PHE A 41 5.68 2.29 -1.15
N VAL A 42 6.87 1.71 -1.07
CA VAL A 42 7.38 0.79 -2.08
C VAL A 42 7.22 -0.64 -1.58
N SER A 43 6.62 -1.48 -2.42
CA SER A 43 6.47 -2.91 -2.19
C SER A 43 7.24 -3.71 -3.24
N PRO A 44 7.75 -4.92 -2.91
CA PRO A 44 8.45 -5.76 -3.88
C PRO A 44 7.55 -6.32 -4.98
N THR A 45 6.25 -6.51 -4.72
CA THR A 45 5.30 -7.02 -5.73
C THR A 45 3.94 -6.35 -5.63
N ARG A 46 3.22 -6.27 -6.75
CA ARG A 46 1.84 -5.75 -6.79
C ARG A 46 0.89 -6.52 -5.88
N PHE A 47 1.11 -7.82 -5.71
CA PHE A 47 0.29 -8.67 -4.86
C PHE A 47 0.37 -8.25 -3.38
N ILE A 48 1.57 -7.96 -2.88
CA ILE A 48 1.75 -7.47 -1.50
C ILE A 48 1.10 -6.09 -1.34
N SER A 49 1.32 -5.16 -2.29
CA SER A 49 0.67 -3.85 -2.27
C SER A 49 -0.86 -3.94 -2.17
N ASP A 50 -1.46 -4.80 -2.99
CA ASP A 50 -2.90 -4.97 -3.07
C ASP A 50 -3.46 -5.65 -1.81
N TRP A 51 -2.79 -6.69 -1.32
CA TRP A 51 -3.18 -7.36 -0.07
C TRP A 51 -3.11 -6.42 1.13
N VAL A 52 -2.01 -5.67 1.25
CA VAL A 52 -1.83 -4.68 2.32
C VAL A 52 -2.86 -3.57 2.20
N GLY A 53 -3.10 -3.05 1.00
CA GLY A 53 -4.11 -2.03 0.75
C GLY A 53 -5.53 -2.46 1.13
N ARG A 54 -5.85 -3.75 0.94
CA ARG A 54 -7.17 -4.31 1.29
C ARG A 54 -7.32 -4.64 2.77
N HIS A 55 -6.31 -5.23 3.39
CA HIS A 55 -6.41 -5.81 4.72
C HIS A 55 -5.84 -4.93 5.84
N PHE A 56 -4.77 -4.18 5.57
CA PHE A 56 -3.99 -3.48 6.59
C PHE A 56 -3.95 -1.97 6.39
N ALA A 57 -4.66 -1.43 5.39
CA ALA A 57 -4.61 0.01 5.11
C ALA A 57 -5.08 0.85 6.30
N LYS A 58 -6.17 0.44 6.97
CA LYS A 58 -6.71 1.13 8.13
C LYS A 58 -5.74 1.12 9.31
N ASP A 59 -5.17 -0.03 9.63
CA ASP A 59 -4.20 -0.17 10.72
C ASP A 59 -2.96 0.68 10.47
N ILE A 60 -2.41 0.64 9.25
CA ILE A 60 -1.25 1.46 8.87
C ILE A 60 -1.57 2.95 9.00
N MET A 61 -2.72 3.40 8.49
CA MET A 61 -3.12 4.81 8.57
C MET A 61 -3.33 5.28 10.02
N ALA A 62 -3.98 4.46 10.85
CA ALA A 62 -4.24 4.77 12.25
C ALA A 62 -2.93 4.94 13.03
N VAL A 63 -1.99 4.01 12.85
CA VAL A 63 -0.69 4.04 13.54
C VAL A 63 0.16 5.22 13.06
N LEU A 64 0.22 5.50 11.76
CA LEU A 64 0.94 6.66 11.23
C LEU A 64 0.40 7.99 11.78
N THR A 65 -0.93 8.11 11.84
CA THR A 65 -1.61 9.30 12.38
C THR A 65 -1.31 9.48 13.86
N ARG A 66 -1.30 8.39 14.63
CA ARG A 66 -0.96 8.39 16.06
C ARG A 66 0.48 8.83 16.34
N HIS A 67 1.40 8.56 15.42
CA HIS A 67 2.79 8.99 15.51
C HIS A 67 3.05 10.40 14.93
N GLY A 68 1.99 11.16 14.61
CA GLY A 68 2.09 12.56 14.19
C GLY A 68 2.23 12.76 12.68
N ALA A 69 1.98 11.72 11.87
CA ALA A 69 1.85 11.83 10.43
C ALA A 69 0.39 11.60 10.03
N PRO A 70 -0.45 12.65 9.90
CA PRO A 70 -1.84 12.49 9.50
C PRO A 70 -1.89 11.95 8.07
N VAL A 71 -2.36 10.71 7.93
CA VAL A 71 -2.45 10.01 6.66
C VAL A 71 -3.89 9.60 6.42
N GLU A 72 -4.42 10.05 5.29
CA GLU A 72 -5.77 9.77 4.81
C GLU A 72 -5.78 8.70 3.73
N ARG A 73 -4.65 8.50 3.04
CA ARG A 73 -4.55 7.56 1.92
C ARG A 73 -3.18 6.89 1.86
N LEU A 74 -3.18 5.62 1.46
CA LEU A 74 -1.96 4.88 1.16
C LEU A 74 -1.75 4.81 -0.36
N ARG A 75 -0.53 5.09 -0.80
CA ARG A 75 -0.10 4.87 -2.18
C ARG A 75 0.99 3.81 -2.19
N PHE A 76 0.83 2.81 -3.04
CA PHE A 76 1.81 1.75 -3.19
C PHE A 76 2.42 1.79 -4.58
N ASP A 77 3.73 1.96 -4.63
CA ASP A 77 4.56 1.80 -5.81
C ASP A 77 5.19 0.39 -5.79
N VAL A 78 5.22 -0.25 -6.95
CA VAL A 78 5.90 -1.54 -7.10
C VAL A 78 7.34 -1.24 -7.51
N GLY A 79 8.24 -1.27 -6.54
CA GLY A 79 9.66 -1.04 -6.76
C GLY A 79 10.37 -2.38 -6.79
N SER A 80 10.87 -2.76 -7.97
CA SER A 80 11.79 -3.88 -8.04
C SER A 80 13.11 -3.43 -7.40
N ALA A 81 13.59 -4.14 -6.38
CA ALA A 81 14.97 -3.98 -5.90
C ALA A 81 16.02 -4.33 -6.97
N ALA A 82 15.61 -4.72 -8.18
CA ALA A 82 16.46 -4.80 -9.37
C ALA A 82 15.69 -4.33 -10.61
N ALA A 83 16.20 -3.31 -11.28
CA ALA A 83 15.64 -2.69 -12.48
C ALA A 83 14.94 -3.67 -13.45
N ARG A 84 13.66 -3.38 -13.75
CA ARG A 84 13.04 -3.50 -15.08
C ARG A 84 11.65 -2.84 -15.07
N PRO A 85 11.30 -2.00 -16.05
CA PRO A 85 9.98 -1.41 -16.14
C PRO A 85 9.02 -2.46 -16.71
N SER A 86 8.18 -3.06 -15.88
CA SER A 86 7.01 -3.79 -16.35
C SER A 86 5.79 -2.87 -16.28
N ALA A 87 5.40 -2.43 -17.48
CA ALA A 87 4.19 -1.70 -17.77
C ALA A 87 2.93 -2.44 -17.28
N GLN A 88 1.94 -1.65 -16.86
CA GLN A 88 0.50 -1.90 -16.92
C GLN A 88 -0.09 -3.04 -16.08
N ALA A 89 -1.00 -2.65 -15.17
CA ALA A 89 -2.24 -3.37 -14.93
C ALA A 89 -3.38 -2.33 -14.88
N THR A 90 -3.92 -2.10 -16.08
CA THR A 90 -5.27 -1.65 -16.45
C THR A 90 -6.29 -1.49 -15.31
N ALA A 91 -6.79 -0.28 -15.14
CA ALA A 91 -8.16 -0.07 -14.66
C ALA A 91 -9.13 -0.54 -15.77
N PRO A 92 -10.20 -1.30 -15.46
CA PRO A 92 -11.28 -1.49 -16.40
C PRO A 92 -12.08 -0.19 -16.47
N ALA A 93 -11.74 0.66 -17.44
CA ALA A 93 -12.61 1.74 -17.87
C ALA A 93 -13.65 1.16 -18.84
N GLY A 94 -14.93 1.44 -18.55
CA GLY A 94 -15.96 1.57 -19.57
C GLY A 94 -16.71 0.29 -19.93
N GLN A 95 -17.95 0.23 -19.45
CA GLN A 95 -19.03 -0.61 -19.97
C GLN A 95 -19.11 -0.52 -21.50
N PRO A 96 -19.20 -1.65 -22.23
CA PRO A 96 -19.82 -1.64 -23.54
C PRO A 96 -21.32 -1.42 -23.35
N ALA A 97 -21.75 -0.24 -23.80
CA ALA A 97 -23.14 0.09 -24.04
C ALA A 97 -23.81 -0.99 -24.91
N GLU A 98 -24.98 -1.43 -24.44
CA GLU A 98 -26.22 -1.54 -25.22
C GLU A 98 -26.24 -2.47 -26.45
N ALA A 99 -27.09 -3.50 -26.35
CA ALA A 99 -27.69 -4.31 -27.42
C ALA A 99 -28.34 -3.42 -28.53
N PRO A 100 -28.78 -3.91 -29.73
CA PRO A 100 -29.27 -5.26 -30.05
C PRO A 100 -29.04 -5.79 -31.50
N THR A 101 -29.59 -6.98 -31.76
CA THR A 101 -30.33 -7.35 -33.00
C THR A 101 -29.64 -8.14 -34.14
N THR A 102 -30.33 -9.23 -34.48
CA THR A 102 -30.62 -9.81 -35.83
C THR A 102 -29.48 -10.28 -36.73
N ARG A 103 -29.35 -11.62 -36.93
CA ARG A 103 -30.02 -12.37 -38.01
C ARG A 103 -29.87 -13.88 -37.81
#